data_AF-A0AA87SXJ6-F1
#
_entry.id   AF-A0AA87SXJ6-F1
#
_cell.length_a   1.000
_cell.length_b   1.000
_cell.length_c   1.000
_cell.angle_alpha   90.00
_cell.angle_beta   90.00
_cell.angle_gamma   90.00
#
_symmetry.space_group_name_H-M   'P 1'
#
loop_
_entity.id
_entity.type
_entity.pdbx_description
1 polymer ?
#
loop_
_entity_poly.entity_id
_entity_poly.type
_entity_poly.pdbx_seq_one_letter_code
_entity_poly.pdbx_strand_id
1 'polypeptide(L)'
;MKHYLTYKDDTSDKFWSIEISGNSFTVVYGKIGAVGTSQTKAFETEETCLREARKILSGKLKKGYIEKNDIIKNSVPTDNKRPKLDKENQKEVDKAVTPKIEKQSKSDSQKIEKQPKDKVKQSSQKTTKQDSETLPSESLKELNRISLYYQGDGSDKVYHVNIDPKEDGYVVLFAFGRRGSTLQTGTKTSKPVSYESAQKIMNQLVNSKMSKGYTEGESGTPYLHSSKEERISGVHCQLLNPIEEEELSVYIENDQYGAQEKLDGNRMMIRKTGDNVEGINRKGLIIATSQIICEYALGFQEDFILDGESIGDVFYPFDIFSKDGRDIQHLSYRERYAILKSILKDRDKTFRLVELVVSTKDKKGLLEKLRENQKEGIVFKDLNAPYKAGRPASKGAQIKFKFYETATVSVETVNLKRSVSMRLYDGKSWINVGNVTIPVNFELPQEKDIIEVRYLYAYRGGSLYQPTYLGVRSDADENDCDLNQLKYKNV
;
A
#
# COMPACT_ATOMS: atom_id res chain seq x y z
N MET A 1 29.07 -24.83 -21.72
CA MET A 1 29.89 -23.96 -20.84
C MET A 1 29.38 -24.12 -19.42
N LYS A 2 30.24 -24.36 -18.42
CA LYS A 2 29.82 -24.74 -17.06
C LYS A 2 30.58 -23.94 -16.00
N HIS A 3 29.86 -23.41 -15.01
CA HIS A 3 30.41 -22.65 -13.89
C HIS A 3 29.87 -23.19 -12.57
N TYR A 4 30.69 -23.17 -11.52
CA TYR A 4 30.31 -23.54 -10.16
C TYR A 4 30.78 -22.46 -9.19
N LEU A 5 29.84 -21.98 -8.37
CA LEU A 5 30.05 -20.87 -7.46
C LEU A 5 29.58 -21.24 -6.05
N THR A 6 30.35 -20.81 -5.06
CA THR A 6 30.07 -20.99 -3.63
C THR A 6 29.89 -19.65 -2.94
N TYR A 7 28.97 -19.59 -1.98
CA TYR A 7 28.73 -18.42 -1.13
C TYR A 7 28.62 -18.88 0.31
N LYS A 8 29.40 -18.24 1.19
CA LYS A 8 29.46 -18.58 2.61
C LYS A 8 29.41 -17.34 3.49
N ASP A 9 28.55 -17.36 4.49
CA ASP A 9 28.44 -16.40 5.59
C ASP A 9 28.25 -17.16 6.92
N ASP A 10 28.07 -16.45 8.04
CA ASP A 10 27.95 -17.02 9.39
C ASP A 10 26.76 -18.00 9.57
N THR A 11 25.78 -17.96 8.66
CA THR A 11 24.53 -18.74 8.70
C THR A 11 24.28 -19.60 7.44
N SER A 12 24.99 -19.30 6.34
CA SER A 12 24.76 -19.86 5.02
C SER A 12 26.02 -20.53 4.47
N ASP A 13 25.87 -21.73 3.93
CA ASP A 13 26.89 -22.38 3.10
C ASP A 13 26.20 -22.92 1.84
N LYS A 14 26.29 -22.19 0.73
CA LYS A 14 25.42 -22.35 -0.46
C LYS A 14 26.24 -22.54 -1.73
N PHE A 15 25.78 -23.41 -2.63
CA PHE A 15 26.30 -23.52 -3.99
C PHE A 15 25.28 -23.05 -5.03
N TRP A 16 25.80 -22.63 -6.17
CA TRP A 16 25.06 -22.31 -7.38
C TRP A 16 25.93 -22.69 -8.59
N SER A 17 25.38 -23.43 -9.54
CA SER A 17 26.05 -23.77 -10.79
C SER A 17 25.15 -23.49 -11.98
N ILE A 18 25.77 -23.33 -13.14
CA ILE A 18 25.10 -23.19 -14.42
C ILE A 18 25.82 -24.03 -15.47
N GLU A 19 25.06 -24.75 -16.27
CA GLU A 19 25.54 -25.55 -17.39
C GLU A 19 24.74 -25.20 -18.65
N ILE A 20 25.43 -24.66 -19.63
CA ILE A 20 24.88 -24.15 -20.89
C ILE A 20 25.12 -25.19 -21.98
N SER A 21 24.04 -25.63 -22.63
CA SER A 21 24.00 -26.62 -23.70
C SER A 21 23.11 -26.11 -24.84
N GLY A 22 23.76 -25.70 -25.95
CA GLY A 22 23.10 -25.09 -27.11
C GLY A 22 22.28 -23.85 -26.73
N ASN A 23 21.05 -23.77 -27.23
CA ASN A 23 20.10 -22.71 -26.93
C ASN A 23 19.45 -22.80 -25.53
N SER A 24 19.97 -23.64 -24.62
CA SER A 24 19.43 -23.78 -23.26
C SER A 24 20.52 -23.73 -22.19
N PHE A 25 20.14 -23.37 -20.96
CA PHE A 25 20.97 -23.59 -19.79
C PHE A 25 20.18 -24.21 -18.64
N THR A 26 20.86 -25.02 -17.85
CA THR A 26 20.37 -25.55 -16.57
C THR A 26 21.14 -24.89 -15.44
N VAL A 27 20.41 -24.31 -14.49
CA VAL A 27 20.95 -23.76 -13.24
C VAL A 27 20.64 -24.73 -12.12
N VAL A 28 21.60 -25.02 -11.23
CA VAL A 28 21.40 -25.85 -10.04
C VAL A 28 21.85 -25.09 -8.79
N TYR A 29 21.09 -25.13 -7.71
CA TYR A 29 21.45 -24.39 -6.48
C TYR A 29 20.95 -25.07 -5.20
N GLY A 30 21.65 -24.85 -4.09
CA GLY A 30 21.28 -25.43 -2.81
C GLY A 30 22.25 -25.11 -1.69
N LYS A 31 22.05 -25.73 -0.52
CA LYS A 31 23.06 -25.77 0.55
C LYS A 31 24.18 -26.73 0.15
N ILE A 32 25.44 -26.42 0.45
CA ILE A 32 26.56 -27.33 0.17
C ILE A 32 26.32 -28.67 0.91
N GLY A 33 26.48 -29.79 0.19
CA GLY A 33 26.18 -31.14 0.67
C GLY A 33 24.76 -31.64 0.42
N ALA A 34 23.83 -30.81 -0.07
CA ALA A 34 22.50 -31.23 -0.47
C ALA A 34 22.40 -31.47 -1.99
N VAL A 35 21.42 -32.27 -2.43
CA VAL A 35 21.17 -32.60 -3.86
C VAL A 35 20.91 -31.35 -4.71
N GLY A 36 20.34 -30.29 -4.11
CA GLY A 36 20.04 -29.02 -4.77
C GLY A 36 18.78 -29.08 -5.64
N THR A 37 18.33 -27.90 -6.07
CA THR A 37 17.19 -27.71 -6.97
C THR A 37 17.71 -27.25 -8.33
N SER A 38 17.25 -27.89 -9.41
CA SER A 38 17.57 -27.51 -10.79
C SER A 38 16.43 -26.76 -11.48
N GLN A 39 16.79 -25.86 -12.39
CA GLN A 39 15.87 -25.17 -13.29
C GLN A 39 16.51 -25.04 -14.68
N THR A 40 15.83 -25.52 -15.71
CA THR A 40 16.28 -25.42 -17.11
C THR A 40 15.50 -24.33 -17.82
N LYS A 41 16.19 -23.50 -18.62
CA LYS A 41 15.59 -22.49 -19.46
C LYS A 41 16.13 -22.58 -20.88
N ALA A 42 15.23 -22.75 -21.84
CA ALA A 42 15.52 -22.69 -23.27
C ALA A 42 15.27 -21.28 -23.83
N PHE A 43 15.96 -20.98 -24.92
CA PHE A 43 15.93 -19.70 -25.64
C PHE A 43 15.81 -19.98 -27.14
N GLU A 44 15.47 -18.96 -27.91
CA GLU A 44 15.32 -19.07 -29.35
C GLU A 44 16.65 -19.31 -30.08
N THR A 45 17.76 -18.74 -29.56
CA THR A 45 19.10 -18.89 -30.15
C THR A 45 20.19 -19.18 -29.10
N GLU A 46 21.33 -19.71 -29.55
CA GLU A 46 22.48 -19.92 -28.68
C GLU A 46 23.08 -18.59 -28.18
N GLU A 47 23.12 -17.52 -28.99
CA GLU A 47 23.63 -16.22 -28.50
C GLU A 47 22.73 -15.59 -27.44
N THR A 48 21.41 -15.73 -27.56
CA THR A 48 20.48 -15.21 -26.53
C THR A 48 20.60 -15.98 -25.22
N CYS A 49 20.73 -17.31 -25.31
CA CYS A 49 21.08 -18.18 -24.18
C CYS A 49 22.40 -17.75 -23.50
N LEU A 50 23.49 -17.65 -24.26
CA LEU A 50 24.81 -17.26 -23.75
C LEU A 50 24.83 -15.86 -23.12
N ARG A 51 24.09 -14.89 -23.69
CA ARG A 51 24.00 -13.53 -23.14
C ARG A 51 23.30 -13.52 -21.79
N GLU A 52 22.15 -14.18 -21.66
CA GLU A 52 21.44 -14.25 -20.37
C GLU A 52 22.20 -15.11 -19.36
N ALA A 53 22.86 -16.19 -19.77
CA ALA A 53 23.71 -17.01 -18.91
C ALA A 53 24.88 -16.21 -18.30
N ARG A 54 25.59 -15.40 -19.11
CA ARG A 54 26.66 -14.50 -18.64
C ARG A 54 26.13 -13.42 -17.68
N LYS A 55 24.93 -12.90 -17.94
CA LYS A 55 24.27 -11.89 -17.09
C LYS A 55 23.90 -12.45 -15.72
N ILE A 56 23.35 -13.66 -15.63
CA ILE A 56 23.03 -14.28 -14.33
C ILE A 56 24.29 -14.74 -13.58
N LEU A 57 25.33 -15.20 -14.29
CA LEU A 57 26.65 -15.47 -13.72
C LEU A 57 27.28 -14.21 -13.10
N SER A 58 27.33 -13.10 -13.86
CA SER A 58 27.81 -11.80 -13.36
C SER A 58 26.98 -11.29 -12.18
N GLY A 59 25.65 -11.50 -12.22
CA GLY A 59 24.74 -11.17 -11.12
C GLY A 59 24.99 -12.00 -9.85
N LYS A 60 25.54 -13.21 -9.94
CA LYS A 60 25.96 -14.02 -8.79
C LYS A 60 27.29 -13.53 -8.21
N LEU A 61 28.29 -13.30 -9.07
CA LEU A 61 29.59 -12.75 -8.65
C LEU A 61 29.43 -11.41 -7.89
N LYS A 62 28.56 -10.51 -8.38
CA LYS A 62 28.23 -9.24 -7.69
C LYS A 62 27.54 -9.41 -6.33
N LYS A 63 26.97 -10.58 -6.04
CA LYS A 63 26.34 -10.91 -4.75
C LYS A 63 27.30 -11.66 -3.80
N GLY A 64 28.61 -11.58 -4.05
CA GLY A 64 29.64 -12.22 -3.22
C GLY A 64 29.79 -13.72 -3.42
N TYR A 65 29.14 -14.31 -4.43
CA TYR A 65 29.44 -15.70 -4.80
C TYR A 65 30.83 -15.76 -5.42
N ILE A 66 31.66 -16.69 -4.95
CA ILE A 66 33.03 -16.91 -5.40
C ILE A 66 33.04 -18.11 -6.33
N GLU A 67 33.64 -17.95 -7.52
CA GLU A 67 33.82 -19.02 -8.49
C GLU A 67 34.91 -20.01 -8.04
N LYS A 68 34.61 -21.31 -8.12
CA LYS A 68 35.53 -22.41 -7.81
C LYS A 68 35.95 -23.07 -9.11
N ASN A 69 37.21 -22.89 -9.51
CA ASN A 69 37.72 -23.34 -10.81
C ASN A 69 38.37 -24.74 -10.80
N ASP A 70 38.22 -25.51 -9.71
CA ASP A 70 38.86 -26.83 -9.57
C ASP A 70 37.87 -28.00 -9.62
N ILE A 71 38.17 -28.93 -10.54
CA ILE A 71 37.71 -30.34 -10.61
C ILE A 71 36.22 -30.46 -11.06
N ILE A 72 35.85 -31.12 -12.17
CA ILE A 72 36.26 -32.45 -12.66
C ILE A 72 36.55 -32.47 -14.17
N LYS A 73 37.71 -33.02 -14.56
CA LYS A 73 37.89 -33.77 -15.82
C LYS A 73 37.41 -35.21 -15.60
N ASN A 74 36.72 -35.79 -16.59
CA ASN A 74 36.41 -37.21 -16.72
C ASN A 74 35.44 -37.84 -15.68
N SER A 75 34.17 -37.96 -16.08
CA SER A 75 33.48 -39.27 -16.06
C SER A 75 32.37 -39.29 -17.13
N VAL A 76 32.73 -39.77 -18.31
CA VAL A 76 31.78 -40.06 -19.40
C VAL A 76 31.75 -41.58 -19.59
N PRO A 77 30.61 -42.25 -19.38
CA PRO A 77 30.27 -43.45 -20.14
C PRO A 77 30.03 -43.04 -21.59
N THR A 78 30.74 -43.68 -22.50
CA THR A 78 30.72 -43.53 -23.96
C THR A 78 29.29 -43.48 -24.54
N ASP A 79 29.02 -42.85 -25.70
CA ASP A 79 29.77 -43.11 -26.93
C ASP A 79 29.65 -42.07 -28.08
N ASN A 80 30.59 -42.17 -29.02
CA ASN A 80 30.60 -41.73 -30.43
C ASN A 80 30.53 -40.23 -30.87
N LYS A 81 31.74 -39.76 -31.26
CA LYS A 81 32.10 -39.08 -32.54
C LYS A 81 31.65 -37.63 -32.85
N ARG A 82 32.66 -36.74 -32.75
CA ARG A 82 32.94 -35.54 -33.59
C ARG A 82 33.11 -35.91 -35.09
N PRO A 83 33.07 -34.98 -36.09
CA PRO A 83 33.60 -33.59 -36.07
C PRO A 83 32.56 -32.49 -36.44
N LYS A 84 32.72 -31.17 -36.21
CA LYS A 84 33.83 -30.17 -36.12
C LYS A 84 34.18 -29.48 -37.47
N LEU A 85 33.98 -28.15 -37.50
CA LEU A 85 34.43 -27.14 -38.50
C LEU A 85 33.72 -27.20 -39.89
N ASP A 86 33.55 -26.11 -40.65
CA ASP A 86 34.31 -24.84 -40.68
C ASP A 86 33.48 -23.54 -40.92
N LYS A 87 34.18 -22.40 -40.98
CA LYS A 87 33.65 -21.02 -41.13
C LYS A 87 33.32 -20.60 -42.59
N GLU A 88 32.57 -19.50 -42.70
CA GLU A 88 32.97 -18.17 -43.27
C GLU A 88 32.11 -17.55 -44.40
N ASN A 89 31.81 -16.24 -44.25
CA ASN A 89 31.46 -15.24 -45.30
C ASN A 89 30.17 -15.47 -46.15
N GLN A 90 29.50 -14.46 -46.76
CA GLN A 90 29.39 -12.99 -46.63
C GLN A 90 28.19 -12.52 -47.51
N LYS A 91 27.55 -11.37 -47.17
CA LYS A 91 26.76 -10.49 -48.10
C LYS A 91 25.46 -11.07 -48.73
N GLU A 92 24.51 -10.30 -49.30
CA GLU A 92 23.97 -8.93 -49.10
C GLU A 92 22.73 -8.75 -50.04
N VAL A 93 21.90 -7.71 -49.83
CA VAL A 93 20.89 -7.12 -50.76
C VAL A 93 19.48 -7.76 -50.93
N ASP A 94 18.49 -7.00 -50.44
CA ASP A 94 17.11 -6.70 -50.93
C ASP A 94 16.40 -7.51 -52.03
N LYS A 95 15.11 -7.83 -51.79
CA LYS A 95 13.97 -7.05 -52.36
C LYS A 95 12.58 -7.50 -51.86
N ALA A 96 11.62 -6.59 -51.96
CA ALA A 96 10.22 -6.77 -51.53
C ALA A 96 9.36 -7.59 -52.49
N VAL A 97 8.31 -8.25 -51.98
CA VAL A 97 6.98 -8.45 -52.64
C VAL A 97 5.90 -8.65 -51.56
N THR A 98 4.77 -7.97 -51.70
CA THR A 98 3.44 -8.46 -51.25
C THR A 98 2.59 -8.71 -52.50
N PRO A 99 1.61 -9.64 -52.44
CA PRO A 99 0.24 -9.17 -52.69
C PRO A 99 -0.85 -9.86 -51.82
N LYS A 100 -2.02 -9.21 -51.79
CA LYS A 100 -3.27 -9.67 -51.18
C LYS A 100 -3.96 -10.77 -52.00
N ILE A 101 -4.80 -11.59 -51.36
CA ILE A 101 -6.02 -12.18 -51.95
C ILE A 101 -7.18 -12.11 -50.92
N GLU A 102 -8.42 -12.01 -51.42
CA GLU A 102 -9.68 -11.91 -50.66
C GLU A 102 -10.46 -13.27 -50.71
N LYS A 103 -11.77 -13.47 -50.46
CA LYS A 103 -12.95 -12.63 -50.18
C LYS A 103 -14.07 -13.52 -49.60
N GLN A 104 -15.05 -12.93 -48.91
CA GLN A 104 -16.45 -13.41 -48.78
C GLN A 104 -16.75 -14.73 -47.99
N SER A 105 -17.96 -15.01 -47.48
CA SER A 105 -19.10 -14.18 -46.99
C SER A 105 -20.26 -15.06 -46.46
N LYS A 106 -21.22 -14.46 -45.72
CA LYS A 106 -22.64 -14.92 -45.48
C LYS A 106 -22.83 -16.14 -44.55
N SER A 107 -23.96 -16.35 -43.85
CA SER A 107 -25.28 -15.63 -43.79
C SER A 107 -26.03 -15.83 -42.45
N ASP A 108 -27.05 -15.00 -42.27
CA ASP A 108 -28.10 -14.88 -41.24
C ASP A 108 -28.80 -16.17 -40.73
N SER A 109 -29.40 -16.10 -39.52
CA SER A 109 -30.88 -16.17 -39.36
C SER A 109 -31.44 -15.84 -37.95
N GLN A 110 -32.63 -15.24 -37.98
CA GLN A 110 -33.55 -14.72 -36.94
C GLN A 110 -34.03 -15.78 -35.93
N LYS A 111 -34.24 -15.52 -34.61
CA LYS A 111 -35.20 -14.64 -33.88
C LYS A 111 -36.65 -15.19 -33.81
N ILE A 112 -37.07 -15.75 -32.66
CA ILE A 112 -38.48 -15.81 -32.21
C ILE A 112 -38.57 -15.53 -30.69
N GLU A 113 -39.63 -14.84 -30.31
CA GLU A 113 -39.98 -14.31 -28.98
C GLU A 113 -41.40 -14.77 -28.61
N LYS A 114 -41.67 -15.10 -27.33
CA LYS A 114 -43.00 -14.96 -26.67
C LYS A 114 -43.00 -15.34 -25.17
N GLN A 115 -43.61 -14.46 -24.37
CA GLN A 115 -44.03 -14.69 -22.97
C GLN A 115 -45.52 -15.15 -22.92
N PRO A 116 -46.28 -15.03 -21.81
CA PRO A 116 -46.28 -15.91 -20.63
C PRO A 116 -47.70 -16.43 -20.28
N LYS A 117 -47.86 -17.31 -19.27
CA LYS A 117 -49.13 -17.51 -18.53
C LYS A 117 -48.91 -17.83 -17.05
N ASP A 118 -49.96 -17.60 -16.26
CA ASP A 118 -49.92 -17.29 -14.83
C ASP A 118 -51.01 -18.09 -14.04
N LYS A 119 -50.82 -18.29 -12.72
CA LYS A 119 -51.77 -18.83 -11.68
C LYS A 119 -52.17 -20.33 -11.79
N VAL A 120 -52.38 -21.10 -10.71
CA VAL A 120 -53.33 -20.94 -9.56
C VAL A 120 -52.89 -21.76 -8.31
N LYS A 121 -53.44 -21.40 -7.12
CA LYS A 121 -53.24 -21.97 -5.76
C LYS A 121 -54.00 -23.29 -5.47
N GLN A 122 -53.57 -24.04 -4.44
CA GLN A 122 -54.34 -24.55 -3.25
C GLN A 122 -53.41 -25.51 -2.44
N SER A 123 -53.03 -25.30 -1.18
CA SER A 123 -53.75 -25.22 0.12
C SER A 123 -54.26 -26.55 0.70
N SER A 124 -53.68 -27.00 1.82
CA SER A 124 -54.35 -27.77 2.89
C SER A 124 -53.53 -27.75 4.19
N GLN A 125 -54.20 -27.75 5.34
CA GLN A 125 -53.63 -27.64 6.69
C GLN A 125 -53.75 -28.97 7.44
N LYS A 126 -52.86 -29.28 8.42
CA LYS A 126 -53.25 -29.47 9.85
C LYS A 126 -52.13 -29.85 10.86
N THR A 127 -52.03 -29.00 11.90
CA THR A 127 -51.86 -29.27 13.36
C THR A 127 -50.61 -29.93 14.01
N THR A 128 -49.91 -29.09 14.80
CA THR A 128 -49.38 -29.28 16.20
C THR A 128 -48.36 -30.40 16.49
N LYS A 129 -47.16 -30.11 17.00
CA LYS A 129 -46.81 -29.61 18.37
C LYS A 129 -45.46 -28.86 18.29
N GLN A 130 -45.30 -27.67 18.86
CA GLN A 130 -44.78 -27.45 20.22
C GLN A 130 -43.60 -28.36 20.61
N ASP A 131 -42.38 -27.85 20.40
CA ASP A 131 -41.38 -27.72 21.46
C ASP A 131 -40.55 -26.45 21.18
N SER A 132 -40.43 -25.59 22.19
CA SER A 132 -39.76 -24.29 22.09
C SER A 132 -38.43 -24.34 22.83
N GLU A 133 -37.43 -24.98 22.22
CA GLU A 133 -36.04 -24.82 22.67
C GLU A 133 -35.54 -23.43 22.26
N THR A 134 -35.62 -22.51 23.22
CA THR A 134 -35.07 -21.16 23.06
C THR A 134 -33.56 -21.26 23.13
N LEU A 135 -32.90 -21.37 21.97
CA LEU A 135 -31.44 -21.30 21.86
C LEU A 135 -30.93 -20.03 22.58
N PRO A 136 -29.89 -20.12 23.43
CA PRO A 136 -29.40 -18.97 24.19
C PRO A 136 -29.07 -17.79 23.27
N SER A 137 -29.43 -16.57 23.70
CA SER A 137 -29.22 -15.36 22.87
C SER A 137 -27.75 -15.08 22.51
N GLU A 138 -26.81 -15.75 23.17
CA GLU A 138 -25.38 -15.71 22.86
C GLU A 138 -24.99 -16.62 21.69
N SER A 139 -25.60 -17.81 21.52
CA SER A 139 -25.27 -18.68 20.38
C SER A 139 -25.72 -18.08 19.05
N LEU A 140 -26.84 -17.34 19.06
CA LEU A 140 -27.28 -16.53 17.92
C LEU A 140 -26.34 -15.36 17.58
N LYS A 141 -25.57 -14.83 18.55
CA LYS A 141 -24.55 -13.80 18.28
C LYS A 141 -23.32 -14.37 17.61
N GLU A 142 -22.91 -15.59 17.94
CA GLU A 142 -21.82 -16.29 17.27
C GLU A 142 -22.21 -16.73 15.85
N LEU A 143 -23.41 -17.31 15.67
CA LEU A 143 -23.96 -17.67 14.37
C LEU A 143 -24.14 -16.47 13.41
N ASN A 144 -24.14 -15.23 13.91
CA ASN A 144 -24.25 -14.01 13.11
C ASN A 144 -22.91 -13.39 12.72
N ARG A 145 -21.76 -13.98 13.09
CA ARG A 145 -20.42 -13.40 12.87
C ARG A 145 -19.44 -14.47 12.39
N ILE A 146 -18.90 -14.31 11.19
CA ILE A 146 -17.90 -15.25 10.63
C ILE A 146 -16.61 -14.49 10.33
N SER A 147 -15.49 -15.03 10.83
CA SER A 147 -14.14 -14.49 10.64
C SER A 147 -13.32 -15.44 9.78
N LEU A 148 -12.83 -14.94 8.65
CA LEU A 148 -12.06 -15.70 7.68
C LEU A 148 -10.64 -15.14 7.56
N TYR A 149 -9.65 -16.03 7.51
CA TYR A 149 -8.23 -15.72 7.47
C TYR A 149 -7.60 -16.27 6.19
N TYR A 150 -6.62 -15.58 5.64
CA TYR A 150 -5.81 -16.05 4.53
C TYR A 150 -4.33 -15.82 4.86
N GLN A 151 -3.54 -16.89 4.86
CA GLN A 151 -2.08 -16.84 5.00
C GLN A 151 -1.43 -17.58 3.83
N GLY A 152 -0.74 -16.83 2.96
CA GLY A 152 -0.08 -17.35 1.76
C GLY A 152 0.67 -16.23 1.04
N ASP A 153 1.77 -16.55 0.34
CA ASP A 153 2.53 -15.61 -0.50
C ASP A 153 2.87 -14.24 0.16
N GLY A 154 3.25 -14.25 1.44
CA GLY A 154 3.55 -13.04 2.23
C GLY A 154 2.34 -12.15 2.57
N SER A 155 1.14 -12.54 2.12
CA SER A 155 -0.14 -11.96 2.51
C SER A 155 -0.66 -12.62 3.79
N ASP A 156 -0.99 -11.79 4.77
CA ASP A 156 -1.77 -12.17 5.95
C ASP A 156 -3.02 -11.28 5.96
N LYS A 157 -4.18 -11.85 5.62
CA LYS A 157 -5.42 -11.09 5.38
C LYS A 157 -6.54 -11.63 6.25
N VAL A 158 -7.44 -10.73 6.65
CA VAL A 158 -8.66 -11.05 7.38
C VAL A 158 -9.88 -10.53 6.63
N TYR A 159 -10.97 -11.27 6.70
CA TYR A 159 -12.28 -10.93 6.14
C TYR A 159 -13.37 -11.32 7.14
N HIS A 160 -14.04 -10.33 7.72
CA HIS A 160 -15.17 -10.54 8.63
C HIS A 160 -16.49 -10.29 7.89
N VAL A 161 -17.52 -11.06 8.23
CA VAL A 161 -18.91 -10.82 7.85
C VAL A 161 -19.77 -10.88 9.10
N ASN A 162 -20.72 -9.95 9.23
CA ASN A 162 -21.68 -9.96 10.34
C ASN A 162 -23.09 -9.58 9.89
N ILE A 163 -24.10 -10.17 10.56
CA ILE A 163 -25.52 -9.85 10.40
C ILE A 163 -25.96 -9.02 11.60
N ASP A 164 -26.22 -7.74 11.38
CA ASP A 164 -26.66 -6.80 12.41
C ASP A 164 -28.13 -6.39 12.18
N PRO A 165 -28.95 -6.23 13.24
CA PRO A 165 -30.30 -5.69 13.11
C PRO A 165 -30.26 -4.22 12.71
N LYS A 166 -31.18 -3.81 11.83
CA LYS A 166 -31.37 -2.41 11.42
C LYS A 166 -32.81 -2.17 11.00
N GLU A 167 -33.47 -1.22 11.65
CA GLU A 167 -34.92 -0.94 11.47
C GLU A 167 -35.72 -2.25 11.63
N ASP A 168 -36.75 -2.49 10.82
CA ASP A 168 -37.58 -3.72 10.87
C ASP A 168 -36.92 -4.94 10.18
N GLY A 169 -35.58 -5.01 10.13
CA GLY A 169 -34.87 -6.08 9.44
C GLY A 169 -33.39 -6.18 9.82
N TYR A 170 -32.60 -6.75 8.91
CA TYR A 170 -31.18 -7.03 9.12
C TYR A 170 -30.34 -6.52 7.95
N VAL A 171 -29.11 -6.11 8.23
CA VAL A 171 -28.10 -5.79 7.22
C VAL A 171 -26.92 -6.74 7.31
N VAL A 172 -26.36 -7.08 6.15
CA VAL A 172 -25.10 -7.85 6.09
C VAL A 172 -23.96 -6.87 5.91
N LEU A 173 -23.05 -6.87 6.88
CA LEU A 173 -21.87 -6.03 6.95
C LEU A 173 -20.64 -6.89 6.69
N PHE A 174 -19.59 -6.27 6.15
CA PHE A 174 -18.31 -6.93 5.94
C PHE A 174 -17.14 -5.97 6.20
N ALA A 175 -16.01 -6.53 6.62
CA ALA A 175 -14.76 -5.80 6.84
C ALA A 175 -13.58 -6.61 6.29
N PHE A 176 -12.61 -5.98 5.63
CA PHE A 176 -11.48 -6.70 5.04
C PHE A 176 -10.18 -5.90 4.98
N GLY A 177 -9.05 -6.58 5.05
CA GLY A 177 -7.73 -5.94 4.99
C GLY A 177 -6.59 -6.89 5.35
N ARG A 178 -5.38 -6.34 5.53
CA ARG A 178 -4.27 -7.09 6.11
C ARG A 178 -4.55 -7.28 7.62
N ARG A 179 -4.30 -8.46 8.17
CA ARG A 179 -4.51 -8.70 9.61
C ARG A 179 -3.60 -7.76 10.42
N GLY A 180 -4.13 -7.15 11.48
CA GLY A 180 -3.46 -6.10 12.27
C GLY A 180 -3.53 -4.68 11.68
N SER A 181 -4.08 -4.48 10.47
CA SER A 181 -4.25 -3.15 9.85
C SER A 181 -5.70 -2.66 9.88
N THR A 182 -5.91 -1.36 9.58
CA THR A 182 -7.27 -0.81 9.42
C THR A 182 -8.02 -1.51 8.29
N LEU A 183 -9.15 -2.14 8.62
CA LEU A 183 -9.97 -2.87 7.66
C LEU A 183 -10.89 -1.90 6.88
N GLN A 184 -11.03 -2.12 5.58
CA GLN A 184 -12.05 -1.50 4.75
C GLN A 184 -13.41 -2.14 5.08
N THR A 185 -14.38 -1.31 5.47
CA THR A 185 -15.72 -1.76 5.88
C THR A 185 -16.78 -1.41 4.83
N GLY A 186 -17.82 -2.22 4.73
CA GLY A 186 -18.96 -1.95 3.86
C GLY A 186 -20.22 -2.73 4.27
N THR A 187 -21.34 -2.40 3.64
CA THR A 187 -22.56 -3.20 3.70
C THR A 187 -22.80 -3.88 2.36
N LYS A 188 -23.28 -5.13 2.38
CA LYS A 188 -23.69 -5.86 1.18
C LYS A 188 -25.16 -5.62 0.83
N THR A 189 -25.93 -5.05 1.75
CA THR A 189 -27.38 -4.84 1.67
C THR A 189 -27.70 -3.34 1.70
N SER A 190 -28.21 -2.80 0.59
CA SER A 190 -28.56 -1.37 0.47
C SER A 190 -29.79 -0.95 1.27
N LYS A 191 -30.62 -1.91 1.71
CA LYS A 191 -31.75 -1.77 2.61
C LYS A 191 -31.79 -2.97 3.56
N PRO A 192 -32.45 -2.87 4.74
CA PRO A 192 -32.69 -4.03 5.60
C PRO A 192 -33.43 -5.16 4.86
N VAL A 193 -33.08 -6.41 5.15
CA VAL A 193 -33.66 -7.63 4.59
C VAL A 193 -34.11 -8.58 5.71
N SER A 194 -34.88 -9.62 5.38
CA SER A 194 -35.24 -10.66 6.36
C SER A 194 -33.99 -11.42 6.84
N TYR A 195 -34.03 -11.94 8.08
CA TYR A 195 -32.92 -12.69 8.67
C TYR A 195 -32.44 -13.87 7.79
N GLU A 196 -33.38 -14.65 7.24
CA GLU A 196 -33.11 -15.73 6.29
C GLU A 196 -32.36 -15.22 5.02
N SER A 197 -32.72 -14.03 4.54
CA SER A 197 -32.04 -13.41 3.39
C SER A 197 -30.63 -12.95 3.77
N ALA A 198 -30.47 -12.38 4.96
CA ALA A 198 -29.17 -11.98 5.50
C ALA A 198 -28.22 -13.20 5.66
N GLN A 199 -28.72 -14.32 6.21
CA GLN A 199 -27.98 -15.58 6.30
C GLN A 199 -27.54 -16.11 4.93
N LYS A 200 -28.44 -16.11 3.93
CA LYS A 200 -28.09 -16.52 2.55
C LYS A 200 -26.99 -15.64 1.95
N ILE A 201 -27.05 -14.33 2.15
CA ILE A 201 -26.02 -13.37 1.68
C ILE A 201 -24.69 -13.59 2.42
N MET A 202 -24.71 -13.80 3.74
CA MET A 202 -23.52 -14.11 4.53
C MET A 202 -22.85 -15.40 4.05
N ASN A 203 -23.61 -16.49 3.90
CA ASN A 203 -23.09 -17.77 3.43
C ASN A 203 -22.50 -17.68 2.01
N GLN A 204 -23.10 -16.88 1.12
CA GLN A 204 -22.53 -16.60 -0.21
C GLN A 204 -21.20 -15.86 -0.13
N LEU A 205 -21.07 -14.85 0.75
CA LEU A 205 -19.82 -14.13 0.96
C LEU A 205 -18.72 -15.05 1.52
N VAL A 206 -19.07 -15.89 2.50
CA VAL A 206 -18.15 -16.84 3.14
C VAL A 206 -17.65 -17.88 2.15
N ASN A 207 -18.55 -18.57 1.45
CA ASN A 207 -18.20 -19.55 0.41
C ASN A 207 -17.33 -18.93 -0.70
N SER A 208 -17.61 -17.69 -1.12
CA SER A 208 -16.80 -16.98 -2.13
C SER A 208 -15.38 -16.64 -1.67
N LYS A 209 -15.15 -16.54 -0.36
CA LYS A 209 -13.82 -16.30 0.23
C LYS A 209 -13.09 -17.61 0.49
N MET A 210 -13.79 -18.63 0.97
CA MET A 210 -13.23 -19.98 1.13
C MET A 210 -12.73 -20.55 -0.21
N SER A 211 -13.48 -20.36 -1.30
CA SER A 211 -13.04 -20.75 -2.65
C SER A 211 -11.78 -20.01 -3.14
N LYS A 212 -11.33 -18.97 -2.42
CA LYS A 212 -10.12 -18.17 -2.69
C LYS A 212 -9.01 -18.45 -1.65
N GLY A 213 -9.10 -19.58 -0.95
CA GLY A 213 -8.08 -20.04 0.01
C GLY A 213 -8.19 -19.40 1.41
N TYR A 214 -9.31 -18.74 1.74
CA TYR A 214 -9.55 -18.31 3.12
C TYR A 214 -10.05 -19.49 3.96
N THR A 215 -9.65 -19.56 5.22
CA THR A 215 -10.14 -20.54 6.21
C THR A 215 -10.85 -19.84 7.36
N GLU A 216 -11.83 -20.50 7.95
CA GLU A 216 -12.41 -20.07 9.23
C GLU A 216 -11.35 -20.13 10.35
N GLY A 217 -11.54 -19.29 11.37
CA GLY A 217 -10.74 -19.29 12.59
C GLY A 217 -11.48 -18.54 13.68
N GLU A 218 -10.90 -18.47 14.88
CA GLU A 218 -11.55 -17.87 16.05
C GLU A 218 -12.10 -16.46 15.76
N SER A 219 -13.27 -16.18 16.35
CA SER A 219 -13.98 -14.91 16.26
C SER A 219 -13.10 -13.76 16.75
N GLY A 220 -12.50 -13.03 15.80
CA GLY A 220 -11.66 -11.88 16.10
C GLY A 220 -12.40 -10.81 16.90
N THR A 221 -11.63 -9.97 17.60
CA THR A 221 -12.09 -8.93 18.53
C THR A 221 -13.34 -8.20 18.01
N PRO A 222 -14.41 -8.06 18.82
CA PRO A 222 -15.69 -7.59 18.32
C PRO A 222 -15.60 -6.15 17.82
N TYR A 223 -15.59 -5.97 16.50
CA TYR A 223 -16.01 -4.72 15.90
C TYR A 223 -17.48 -4.48 16.27
N LEU A 224 -17.70 -3.44 17.07
CA LEU A 224 -19.00 -2.82 17.30
C LEU A 224 -19.33 -1.98 16.07
N HIS A 225 -20.50 -2.21 15.48
CA HIS A 225 -21.10 -1.26 14.54
C HIS A 225 -21.82 -0.17 15.34
N SER A 226 -21.03 0.52 16.18
CA SER A 226 -21.50 1.65 16.97
C SER A 226 -21.97 2.77 16.05
N SER A 227 -23.01 3.49 16.49
CA SER A 227 -23.57 4.58 15.69
C SER A 227 -22.51 5.65 15.40
N LYS A 228 -22.75 6.49 14.40
CA LYS A 228 -21.79 7.57 14.09
C LYS A 228 -21.62 8.52 15.28
N GLU A 229 -22.62 8.66 16.15
CA GLU A 229 -22.54 9.40 17.41
C GLU A 229 -21.64 8.70 18.45
N GLU A 230 -21.82 7.40 18.67
CA GLU A 230 -21.04 6.60 19.65
C GLU A 230 -19.54 6.52 19.29
N ARG A 231 -19.17 6.78 18.03
CA ARG A 231 -17.78 6.86 17.58
C ARG A 231 -17.14 8.24 17.71
N ILE A 232 -17.89 9.28 18.10
CA ILE A 232 -17.35 10.63 18.29
C ILE A 232 -16.45 10.62 19.52
N SER A 233 -15.15 10.85 19.32
CA SER A 233 -14.19 10.83 20.42
C SER A 233 -14.29 12.05 21.35
N GLY A 234 -14.94 13.12 20.91
CA GLY A 234 -14.88 14.47 21.50
C GLY A 234 -13.58 15.22 21.20
N VAL A 235 -12.65 14.61 20.44
CA VAL A 235 -11.29 15.13 20.20
C VAL A 235 -11.12 15.47 18.72
N HIS A 236 -10.62 16.67 18.43
CA HIS A 236 -10.50 17.20 17.07
C HIS A 236 -9.07 17.67 16.79
N CYS A 237 -8.47 17.19 15.70
CA CYS A 237 -7.13 17.59 15.30
C CYS A 237 -7.07 19.07 14.85
N GLN A 238 -6.00 19.76 15.23
CA GLN A 238 -5.53 21.00 14.61
C GLN A 238 -5.04 20.72 13.18
N LEU A 239 -5.49 21.53 12.23
CA LEU A 239 -5.20 21.36 10.80
C LEU A 239 -4.36 22.54 10.29
N LEU A 240 -3.30 22.21 9.55
CA LEU A 240 -2.26 23.16 9.18
C LEU A 240 -2.50 23.75 7.78
N ASN A 241 -2.38 25.06 7.66
CA ASN A 241 -2.31 25.74 6.37
C ASN A 241 -0.91 25.58 5.75
N PRO A 242 -0.81 25.40 4.42
CA PRO A 242 0.48 25.43 3.74
C PRO A 242 1.05 26.86 3.76
N ILE A 243 2.36 26.96 3.62
CA ILE A 243 3.08 28.15 3.16
C ILE A 243 3.86 27.82 1.89
N GLU A 244 4.29 28.84 1.17
CA GLU A 244 5.15 28.72 -0.02
C GLU A 244 6.64 28.97 0.34
N GLU A 245 7.57 28.70 -0.59
CA GLU A 245 9.03 28.77 -0.35
C GLU A 245 9.48 30.19 0.07
N GLU A 246 8.83 31.23 -0.47
CA GLU A 246 9.16 32.63 -0.19
C GLU A 246 8.88 33.02 1.28
N GLU A 247 7.95 32.32 1.94
CA GLU A 247 7.64 32.53 3.37
C GLU A 247 8.56 31.73 4.30
N LEU A 248 9.35 30.78 3.78
CA LEU A 248 10.08 29.80 4.58
C LEU A 248 11.11 30.45 5.52
N SER A 249 11.80 31.49 5.06
CA SER A 249 12.77 32.26 5.86
C SER A 249 12.14 32.86 7.13
N VAL A 250 10.90 33.35 7.04
CA VAL A 250 10.16 33.98 8.16
C VAL A 250 10.02 33.04 9.36
N TYR A 251 9.92 31.73 9.12
CA TYR A 251 9.75 30.72 10.16
C TYR A 251 11.07 30.01 10.54
N ILE A 252 11.96 29.85 9.56
CA ILE A 252 13.33 29.37 9.79
C ILE A 252 14.11 30.33 10.69
N GLU A 253 13.94 31.65 10.54
CA GLU A 253 14.76 32.66 11.24
C GLU A 253 14.07 33.27 12.48
N ASN A 254 12.85 32.83 12.80
CA ASN A 254 12.11 33.27 13.99
C ASN A 254 12.05 32.17 15.05
N ASP A 255 12.81 32.32 16.14
CA ASP A 255 12.91 31.35 17.24
C ASP A 255 11.65 31.26 18.14
N GLN A 256 10.61 32.09 17.90
CA GLN A 256 9.26 31.82 18.42
C GLN A 256 8.67 30.54 17.80
N TYR A 257 9.08 30.18 16.58
CA TYR A 257 8.66 28.95 15.91
C TYR A 257 9.71 27.87 16.06
N GLY A 258 9.31 26.74 16.61
CA GLY A 258 10.04 25.48 16.50
C GLY A 258 9.63 24.72 15.24
N ALA A 259 10.48 23.80 14.78
CA ALA A 259 10.23 22.98 13.60
C ALA A 259 10.34 21.47 13.88
N GLN A 260 9.58 20.70 13.12
CA GLN A 260 9.51 19.24 13.16
C GLN A 260 9.41 18.67 11.75
N GLU A 261 9.84 17.41 11.55
CA GLU A 261 9.59 16.69 10.29
C GLU A 261 8.09 16.64 9.98
N LYS A 262 7.70 16.97 8.74
CA LYS A 262 6.39 16.57 8.25
C LYS A 262 6.45 15.11 7.80
N LEU A 263 5.89 14.24 8.62
CA LEU A 263 5.72 12.83 8.31
C LEU A 263 4.59 12.62 7.29
N ASP A 264 4.81 11.62 6.44
CA ASP A 264 3.87 11.08 5.46
C ASP A 264 3.34 9.74 5.99
N GLY A 265 2.05 9.69 6.33
CA GLY A 265 1.45 8.60 7.08
C GLY A 265 -0.04 8.84 7.35
N ASN A 266 -0.57 8.17 8.38
CA ASN A 266 -1.96 8.33 8.80
C ASN A 266 -2.05 9.08 10.12
N ARG A 267 -2.59 10.31 10.08
CA ARG A 267 -2.86 11.11 11.28
C ARG A 267 -3.79 10.38 12.25
N MET A 268 -3.24 10.05 13.42
CA MET A 268 -3.88 9.26 14.46
C MET A 268 -3.55 9.86 15.83
N MET A 269 -4.53 9.95 16.70
CA MET A 269 -4.32 10.19 18.13
C MET A 269 -4.47 8.87 18.87
N ILE A 270 -3.66 8.64 19.91
CA ILE A 270 -3.79 7.48 20.80
C ILE A 270 -4.33 7.97 22.14
N ARG A 271 -5.50 7.47 22.51
CA ARG A 271 -6.10 7.68 23.83
C ARG A 271 -5.90 6.42 24.66
N LYS A 272 -5.26 6.55 25.83
CA LYS A 272 -5.20 5.53 26.87
C LYS A 272 -6.01 5.98 28.08
N THR A 273 -6.80 5.08 28.65
CA THR A 273 -7.51 5.29 29.92
C THR A 273 -7.59 3.97 30.68
N GLY A 274 -6.80 3.82 31.74
CA GLY A 274 -6.55 2.52 32.39
C GLY A 274 -6.07 1.48 31.37
N ASP A 275 -6.77 0.35 31.32
CA ASP A 275 -6.49 -0.77 30.41
C ASP A 275 -7.18 -0.64 29.03
N ASN A 276 -7.85 0.49 28.73
CA ASN A 276 -8.44 0.77 27.42
C ASN A 276 -7.51 1.63 26.56
N VAL A 277 -7.30 1.23 25.29
CA VAL A 277 -6.54 2.00 24.29
C VAL A 277 -7.32 2.12 22.99
N GLU A 278 -7.48 3.35 22.53
CA GLU A 278 -8.22 3.71 21.33
C GLU A 278 -7.35 4.50 20.35
N GLY A 279 -7.44 4.16 19.07
CA GLY A 279 -7.03 5.05 18.00
C GLY A 279 -8.14 6.05 17.69
N ILE A 280 -7.80 7.31 17.40
CA ILE A 280 -8.74 8.31 16.92
C ILE A 280 -8.18 8.89 15.62
N ASN A 281 -8.95 8.83 14.54
CA ASN A 281 -8.50 9.34 13.25
C ASN A 281 -8.63 10.87 13.14
N ARG A 282 -8.06 11.45 12.07
CA ARG A 282 -8.16 12.88 11.71
C ARG A 282 -9.59 13.49 11.72
N LYS A 283 -10.65 12.68 11.59
CA LYS A 283 -12.06 13.14 11.63
C LYS A 283 -12.64 13.19 13.06
N GLY A 284 -11.86 12.86 14.09
CA GLY A 284 -12.34 12.75 15.48
C GLY A 284 -13.19 11.50 15.74
N LEU A 285 -12.99 10.45 14.94
CA LEU A 285 -13.71 9.17 15.09
C LEU A 285 -12.81 8.11 15.69
N ILE A 286 -13.33 7.39 16.69
CA ILE A 286 -12.69 6.21 17.27
C ILE A 286 -12.53 5.14 16.19
N ILE A 287 -11.34 4.55 16.11
CA ILE A 287 -10.92 3.51 15.19
C ILE A 287 -10.10 2.45 15.93
N ALA A 288 -10.10 1.21 15.42
CA ALA A 288 -9.10 0.23 15.79
C ALA A 288 -7.70 0.68 15.33
N THR A 289 -6.69 0.39 16.14
CA THR A 289 -5.26 0.61 15.84
C THR A 289 -4.50 -0.72 15.88
N SER A 290 -3.22 -0.72 15.46
CA SER A 290 -2.38 -1.93 15.48
C SER A 290 -2.26 -2.48 16.91
N GLN A 291 -2.32 -3.80 17.06
CA GLN A 291 -2.13 -4.49 18.34
C GLN A 291 -0.78 -4.13 18.97
N ILE A 292 0.28 -3.96 18.17
CA ILE A 292 1.61 -3.56 18.65
C ILE A 292 1.56 -2.15 19.27
N ILE A 293 0.76 -1.24 18.70
CA ILE A 293 0.55 0.11 19.23
C ILE A 293 -0.29 0.06 20.52
N CYS A 294 -1.34 -0.78 20.58
CA CYS A 294 -2.13 -0.99 21.80
C CYS A 294 -1.29 -1.54 22.95
N GLU A 295 -0.61 -2.67 22.75
CA GLU A 295 0.22 -3.32 23.78
C GLU A 295 1.33 -2.40 24.28
N TYR A 296 1.96 -1.64 23.38
CA TYR A 296 2.98 -0.66 23.77
C TYR A 296 2.39 0.51 24.57
N ALA A 297 1.20 0.99 24.22
CA ALA A 297 0.49 2.03 24.96
C ALA A 297 0.06 1.56 26.35
N LEU A 298 -0.42 0.32 26.49
CA LEU A 298 -0.77 -0.28 27.78
C LEU A 298 0.44 -0.39 28.74
N GLY A 299 1.67 -0.42 28.20
CA GLY A 299 2.91 -0.40 28.98
C GLY A 299 3.30 0.96 29.60
N PHE A 300 2.45 1.99 29.48
CA PHE A 300 2.62 3.28 30.16
C PHE A 300 1.78 3.35 31.44
N GLN A 301 2.32 3.97 32.48
CA GLN A 301 1.58 4.16 33.75
C GLN A 301 0.56 5.29 33.63
N GLU A 302 0.92 6.33 32.88
CA GLU A 302 0.09 7.50 32.60
C GLU A 302 -1.12 7.15 31.75
N ASP A 303 -2.22 7.87 32.00
CA ASP A 303 -3.30 7.99 31.01
C ASP A 303 -3.08 9.24 30.16
N PHE A 304 -3.43 9.19 28.88
CA PHE A 304 -3.11 10.28 27.96
C PHE A 304 -3.98 10.31 26.71
N ILE A 305 -3.93 11.44 26.01
CA ILE A 305 -4.30 11.56 24.60
C ILE A 305 -3.11 12.17 23.86
N LEU A 306 -2.35 11.34 23.14
CA LEU A 306 -1.21 11.80 22.31
C LEU A 306 -1.68 12.06 20.88
N ASP A 307 -1.15 13.09 20.23
CA ASP A 307 -1.42 13.42 18.84
C ASP A 307 -0.17 13.14 17.99
N GLY A 308 -0.33 12.37 16.91
CA GLY A 308 0.78 11.80 16.16
C GLY A 308 0.43 11.33 14.74
N GLU A 309 1.42 10.72 14.08
CA GLU A 309 1.26 10.09 12.77
C GLU A 309 1.56 8.58 12.91
N SER A 310 0.80 7.70 12.25
CA SER A 310 1.12 6.27 12.19
C SER A 310 1.64 5.86 10.83
N ILE A 311 2.73 5.08 10.84
CA ILE A 311 3.39 4.54 9.66
C ILE A 311 3.66 3.06 9.91
N GLY A 312 2.79 2.20 9.39
CA GLY A 312 2.74 0.79 9.77
C GLY A 312 2.46 0.63 11.26
N ASP A 313 3.25 -0.20 11.94
CA ASP A 313 3.14 -0.48 13.38
C ASP A 313 3.91 0.53 14.27
N VAL A 314 4.42 1.63 13.71
CA VAL A 314 5.14 2.67 14.46
C VAL A 314 4.30 3.93 14.56
N PHE A 315 4.17 4.46 15.78
CA PHE A 315 3.48 5.70 16.09
C PHE A 315 4.49 6.82 16.34
N TYR A 316 4.25 7.99 15.75
CA TYR A 316 5.12 9.15 15.81
C TYR A 316 4.40 10.34 16.46
N PRO A 317 4.35 10.41 17.80
CA PRO A 317 3.72 11.51 18.51
C PRO A 317 4.51 12.83 18.39
N PHE A 318 3.79 13.94 18.27
CA PHE A 318 4.34 15.31 18.13
C PHE A 318 3.61 16.39 18.96
N ASP A 319 2.50 16.05 19.62
CA ASP A 319 1.76 16.91 20.57
C ASP A 319 0.97 16.04 21.57
N ILE A 320 0.39 16.65 22.60
CA ILE A 320 -0.39 15.98 23.65
C ILE A 320 -1.57 16.85 24.08
N PHE A 321 -2.73 16.23 24.30
CA PHE A 321 -3.99 16.90 24.67
C PHE A 321 -4.29 16.78 26.15
N SER A 322 -4.04 15.61 26.73
CA SER A 322 -4.32 15.31 28.13
C SER A 322 -3.28 14.37 28.74
N LYS A 323 -3.12 14.48 30.06
CA LYS A 323 -2.34 13.57 30.90
C LYS A 323 -3.09 13.32 32.21
N ASP A 324 -3.21 12.06 32.63
CA ASP A 324 -3.86 11.61 33.87
C ASP A 324 -5.25 12.25 34.07
N GLY A 325 -6.06 12.24 33.02
CA GLY A 325 -7.41 12.81 32.99
C GLY A 325 -7.49 14.34 32.91
N ARG A 326 -6.38 15.08 32.97
CA ARG A 326 -6.34 16.55 32.89
C ARG A 326 -6.15 17.01 31.45
N ASP A 327 -7.04 17.88 30.96
CA ASP A 327 -6.81 18.61 29.71
C ASP A 327 -5.65 19.61 29.87
N ILE A 328 -4.76 19.65 28.89
CA ILE A 328 -3.61 20.55 28.81
C ILE A 328 -3.52 21.29 27.47
N GLN A 329 -4.60 21.30 26.67
CA GLN A 329 -4.65 21.98 25.37
C GLN A 329 -4.47 23.50 25.49
N HIS A 330 -4.82 24.07 26.64
CA HIS A 330 -4.65 25.48 26.98
C HIS A 330 -3.19 25.91 27.23
N LEU A 331 -2.29 24.96 27.53
CA LEU A 331 -0.86 25.25 27.73
C LEU A 331 -0.17 25.58 26.40
N SER A 332 0.94 26.31 26.45
CA SER A 332 1.77 26.59 25.27
C SER A 332 2.31 25.30 24.64
N TYR A 333 2.60 25.32 23.33
CA TYR A 333 3.15 24.15 22.65
C TYR A 333 4.48 23.69 23.27
N ARG A 334 5.32 24.61 23.77
CA ARG A 334 6.57 24.27 24.49
C ARG A 334 6.31 23.44 25.75
N GLU A 335 5.30 23.79 26.54
CA GLU A 335 4.92 23.04 27.74
C GLU A 335 4.34 21.68 27.38
N ARG A 336 3.42 21.60 26.41
CA ARG A 336 2.85 20.33 25.94
C ARG A 336 3.94 19.40 25.40
N TYR A 337 4.87 19.91 24.59
CA TYR A 337 6.00 19.11 24.07
C TYR A 337 6.93 18.62 25.19
N ALA A 338 7.19 19.42 26.23
CA ALA A 338 7.97 18.99 27.39
C ALA A 338 7.28 17.85 28.17
N ILE A 339 5.96 17.94 28.36
CA ILE A 339 5.16 16.88 28.98
C ILE A 339 5.20 15.60 28.12
N LEU A 340 4.99 15.72 26.81
CA LEU A 340 5.08 14.59 25.87
C LEU A 340 6.45 13.91 25.93
N LYS A 341 7.54 14.69 25.88
CA LYS A 341 8.91 14.17 25.95
C LYS A 341 9.22 13.51 27.29
N SER A 342 8.56 13.93 28.38
CA SER A 342 8.68 13.29 29.69
C SER A 342 7.98 11.93 29.74
N ILE A 343 6.81 11.78 29.12
CA ILE A 343 6.07 10.50 29.08
C ILE A 343 6.81 9.47 28.22
N LEU A 344 7.37 9.90 27.09
CA LEU A 344 8.10 9.04 26.15
C LEU A 344 9.56 8.79 26.54
N LYS A 345 9.98 9.21 27.73
CA LYS A 345 11.34 8.97 28.21
C LYS A 345 11.57 7.46 28.32
N ASP A 346 12.74 7.00 27.86
CA ASP A 346 13.14 5.59 27.88
C ASP A 346 12.22 4.65 27.05
N ARG A 347 11.54 5.22 26.02
CA ARG A 347 10.62 4.54 25.09
C ARG A 347 10.84 5.03 23.64
N ASP A 348 11.56 4.25 22.82
CA ASP A 348 12.02 4.66 21.48
C ASP A 348 11.64 3.70 20.31
N LYS A 349 11.03 2.55 20.61
CA LYS A 349 10.79 1.48 19.62
C LYS A 349 9.54 1.75 18.77
N THR A 350 8.38 1.58 19.39
CA THR A 350 7.06 1.67 18.76
C THR A 350 6.53 3.09 18.77
N PHE A 351 6.79 3.85 19.84
CA PHE A 351 6.46 5.28 19.93
C PHE A 351 7.75 6.06 19.71
N ARG A 352 7.81 6.89 18.66
CA ARG A 352 8.99 7.65 18.27
C ARG A 352 8.67 9.14 18.25
N LEU A 353 9.10 9.84 19.30
CA LEU A 353 8.93 11.29 19.41
C LEU A 353 9.47 11.99 18.17
N VAL A 354 8.65 12.85 17.55
CA VAL A 354 9.11 13.71 16.46
C VAL A 354 9.91 14.86 17.06
N GLU A 355 11.24 14.84 16.88
CA GLU A 355 12.11 15.82 17.53
C GLU A 355 11.86 17.26 17.07
N LEU A 356 11.74 18.15 18.06
CA LEU A 356 11.53 19.57 17.93
C LEU A 356 12.87 20.32 17.96
N VAL A 357 13.20 21.02 16.88
CA VAL A 357 14.32 21.98 16.84
C VAL A 357 13.80 23.41 16.96
N VAL A 358 14.56 24.29 17.61
CA VAL A 358 14.11 25.66 17.92
C VAL A 358 15.02 26.74 17.34
N SER A 359 16.35 26.57 17.40
CA SER A 359 17.25 27.62 16.90
C SER A 359 17.20 27.71 15.38
N THR A 360 17.43 28.92 14.86
CA THR A 360 17.58 29.15 13.42
C THR A 360 18.61 28.23 12.76
N LYS A 361 19.73 27.91 13.44
CA LYS A 361 20.75 26.97 12.94
C LYS A 361 20.20 25.55 12.80
N ASP A 362 19.56 25.05 13.84
CA ASP A 362 19.04 23.67 13.87
C ASP A 362 17.86 23.49 12.92
N LYS A 363 17.04 24.55 12.74
CA LYS A 363 15.96 24.59 11.74
C LYS A 363 16.50 24.54 10.30
N LYS A 364 17.59 25.25 9.99
CA LYS A 364 18.27 25.16 8.67
C LYS A 364 18.84 23.75 8.44
N GLY A 365 19.57 23.20 9.41
CA GLY A 365 20.11 21.83 9.32
C GLY A 365 19.03 20.74 9.23
N LEU A 366 17.88 20.90 9.90
CA LEU A 366 16.74 20.01 9.75
C LEU A 366 16.13 20.11 8.34
N LEU A 367 15.90 21.32 7.83
CA LEU A 367 15.36 21.55 6.48
C LEU A 367 16.24 20.89 5.40
N GLU A 368 17.55 21.09 5.46
CA GLU A 368 18.53 20.49 4.56
C GLU A 368 18.47 18.95 4.62
N LYS A 369 18.60 18.38 5.82
CA LYS A 369 18.52 16.93 6.06
C LYS A 369 17.20 16.33 5.53
N LEU A 370 16.07 16.99 5.74
CA LEU A 370 14.77 16.49 5.28
C LEU A 370 14.66 16.52 3.75
N ARG A 371 15.24 17.54 3.09
CA ARG A 371 15.31 17.62 1.61
C ARG A 371 16.21 16.54 1.02
N GLU A 372 17.41 16.35 1.58
CA GLU A 372 18.35 15.29 1.16
C GLU A 372 17.72 13.89 1.26
N ASN A 373 17.01 13.63 2.37
CA ASN A 373 16.30 12.37 2.60
C ASN A 373 14.92 12.30 1.91
N GLN A 374 14.59 13.27 1.05
CA GLN A 374 13.37 13.32 0.24
C GLN A 374 12.06 13.13 1.02
N LYS A 375 12.02 13.66 2.26
CA LYS A 375 10.83 13.65 3.13
C LYS A 375 9.75 14.58 2.60
N GLU A 376 8.52 14.47 3.10
CA GLU A 376 7.38 15.24 2.58
C GLU A 376 7.52 16.75 2.82
N GLY A 377 8.11 17.14 3.95
CA GLY A 377 8.28 18.55 4.28
C GLY A 377 8.68 18.80 5.73
N ILE A 378 8.41 20.02 6.18
CA ILE A 378 8.67 20.50 7.53
C ILE A 378 7.42 21.21 8.09
N VAL A 379 7.18 21.08 9.39
CA VAL A 379 6.09 21.74 10.13
C VAL A 379 6.70 22.77 11.06
N PHE A 380 6.19 24.00 11.06
CA PHE A 380 6.54 25.02 12.05
C PHE A 380 5.38 25.21 13.03
N LYS A 381 5.72 25.35 14.31
CA LYS A 381 4.78 25.50 15.43
C LYS A 381 5.19 26.67 16.31
N ASP A 382 4.28 27.61 16.52
CA ASP A 382 4.43 28.69 17.49
C ASP A 382 4.54 28.08 18.88
N LEU A 383 5.72 28.21 19.49
CA LEU A 383 6.06 27.58 20.76
C LEU A 383 5.22 28.09 21.92
N ASN A 384 4.66 29.31 21.79
CA ASN A 384 3.88 29.97 22.84
C ASN A 384 2.37 29.72 22.68
N ALA A 385 1.92 29.11 21.58
CA ALA A 385 0.50 29.01 21.27
C ALA A 385 -0.21 27.81 21.94
N PRO A 386 -1.46 27.99 22.42
CA PRO A 386 -2.32 26.89 22.84
C PRO A 386 -2.74 26.04 21.64
N TYR A 387 -3.21 24.82 21.91
CA TYR A 387 -3.81 23.97 20.89
C TYR A 387 -5.11 24.59 20.39
N LYS A 388 -5.37 24.53 19.08
CA LYS A 388 -6.63 24.98 18.47
C LYS A 388 -7.08 23.99 17.42
N ALA A 389 -8.13 23.24 17.74
CA ALA A 389 -8.75 22.27 16.85
C ALA A 389 -9.26 22.90 15.53
N GLY A 390 -9.30 22.09 14.47
CA GLY A 390 -9.78 22.51 13.15
C GLY A 390 -8.74 23.28 12.33
N ARG A 391 -9.16 23.80 11.17
CA ARG A 391 -8.30 24.61 10.29
C ARG A 391 -8.55 26.10 10.57
N PRO A 392 -7.53 26.90 10.90
CA PRO A 392 -7.66 28.36 11.00
C PRO A 392 -7.91 28.98 9.61
N ALA A 393 -8.69 30.07 9.57
CA ALA A 393 -9.12 30.71 8.33
C ALA A 393 -7.96 31.29 7.49
N SER A 394 -6.88 31.74 8.13
CA SER A 394 -5.64 32.16 7.49
C SER A 394 -4.45 31.88 8.41
N LYS A 395 -3.29 31.53 7.82
CA LYS A 395 -2.05 31.09 8.50
C LYS A 395 -2.34 30.18 9.70
N GLY A 396 -1.90 30.52 10.91
CA GLY A 396 -2.21 29.80 12.14
C GLY A 396 -1.02 29.63 13.07
N ALA A 397 -1.27 29.09 14.28
CA ALA A 397 -0.24 28.71 15.24
C ALA A 397 0.64 27.53 14.77
N GLN A 398 0.17 26.75 13.79
CA GLN A 398 0.94 25.70 13.13
C GLN A 398 0.73 25.79 11.62
N ILE A 399 1.83 25.68 10.87
CA ILE A 399 1.87 25.75 9.41
C ILE A 399 2.80 24.66 8.88
N LYS A 400 2.65 24.32 7.60
CA LYS A 400 3.48 23.30 6.94
C LYS A 400 4.09 23.85 5.66
N PHE A 401 5.34 23.50 5.42
CA PHE A 401 5.97 23.65 4.13
C PHE A 401 6.23 22.26 3.56
N LYS A 402 5.64 21.95 2.41
CA LYS A 402 5.87 20.69 1.68
C LYS A 402 7.00 20.90 0.68
N PHE A 403 7.85 19.91 0.48
CA PHE A 403 8.88 19.96 -0.56
C PHE A 403 8.33 19.56 -1.93
N TYR A 404 7.24 18.79 -1.97
CA TYR A 404 6.57 18.36 -3.19
C TYR A 404 5.06 18.28 -3.00
N GLU A 405 4.34 18.42 -4.10
CA GLU A 405 2.95 17.98 -4.22
C GLU A 405 2.88 16.65 -4.97
N THR A 406 1.69 16.06 -5.06
CA THR A 406 1.43 14.90 -5.93
C THR A 406 0.38 15.22 -6.98
N ALA A 407 0.42 14.48 -8.07
CA ALA A 407 -0.59 14.48 -9.12
C ALA A 407 -0.86 13.05 -9.58
N THR A 408 -2.13 12.74 -9.80
CA THR A 408 -2.60 11.57 -10.53
C THR A 408 -2.57 11.93 -12.03
N VAL A 409 -1.73 11.24 -12.81
CA VAL A 409 -1.50 11.52 -14.23
C VAL A 409 -1.73 10.28 -15.10
N SER A 410 -2.12 10.47 -16.36
CA SER A 410 -2.26 9.39 -17.34
C SER A 410 -0.93 9.17 -18.08
N VAL A 411 -0.56 7.91 -18.31
CA VAL A 411 0.59 7.56 -19.15
C VAL A 411 0.25 7.75 -20.62
N GLU A 412 0.99 8.62 -21.30
CA GLU A 412 0.81 8.91 -22.72
C GLU A 412 1.61 7.97 -23.62
N THR A 413 2.86 7.67 -23.25
CA THR A 413 3.78 6.85 -24.07
C THR A 413 4.84 6.22 -23.18
N VAL A 414 5.19 4.97 -23.46
CA VAL A 414 6.29 4.25 -22.78
C VAL A 414 7.59 4.44 -23.58
N ASN A 415 8.60 5.06 -22.98
CA ASN A 415 9.83 5.42 -23.69
C ASN A 415 10.84 4.26 -23.79
N LEU A 416 11.79 4.37 -24.72
CA LEU A 416 12.91 3.43 -24.89
C LEU A 416 13.80 3.28 -23.64
N LYS A 417 13.94 4.35 -22.85
CA LYS A 417 14.54 4.32 -21.50
C LYS A 417 13.41 4.14 -20.49
N ARG A 418 13.65 3.44 -19.37
CA ARG A 418 12.67 3.18 -18.28
C ARG A 418 12.07 4.47 -17.68
N SER A 419 11.10 5.01 -18.39
CA SER A 419 10.46 6.30 -18.17
C SER A 419 9.20 6.35 -19.02
N VAL A 420 8.24 7.18 -18.62
CA VAL A 420 7.00 7.37 -19.36
C VAL A 420 6.75 8.86 -19.59
N SER A 421 6.14 9.17 -20.74
CA SER A 421 5.51 10.47 -20.99
C SER A 421 4.20 10.53 -20.23
N MET A 422 3.90 11.68 -19.63
CA MET A 422 2.74 11.90 -18.76
C MET A 422 1.83 12.97 -19.36
N ARG A 423 0.52 12.85 -19.14
CA ARG A 423 -0.48 13.84 -19.58
C ARG A 423 -1.57 14.08 -18.53
N LEU A 424 -2.14 15.28 -18.58
CA LEU A 424 -3.30 15.72 -17.80
C LEU A 424 -4.33 16.39 -18.73
N TYR A 425 -5.60 16.39 -18.37
CA TYR A 425 -6.70 16.93 -19.15
C TYR A 425 -7.07 18.34 -18.67
N ASP A 426 -7.17 19.32 -19.57
CA ASP A 426 -7.50 20.72 -19.24
C ASP A 426 -9.00 21.06 -19.34
N GLY A 427 -9.85 20.03 -19.50
CA GLY A 427 -11.28 20.19 -19.81
C GLY A 427 -11.61 20.22 -21.31
N LYS A 428 -10.61 20.32 -22.19
CA LYS A 428 -10.77 20.34 -23.66
C LYS A 428 -9.85 19.35 -24.38
N SER A 429 -8.63 19.18 -23.88
CA SER A 429 -7.54 18.46 -24.53
C SER A 429 -6.57 17.87 -23.52
N TRP A 430 -5.82 16.85 -23.95
CA TRP A 430 -4.72 16.29 -23.18
C TRP A 430 -3.46 17.13 -23.36
N ILE A 431 -2.92 17.62 -22.25
CA ILE A 431 -1.69 18.41 -22.16
C ILE A 431 -0.56 17.50 -21.68
N ASN A 432 0.53 17.45 -22.43
CA ASN A 432 1.75 16.76 -22.00
C ASN A 432 2.38 17.49 -20.80
N VAL A 433 2.66 16.75 -19.72
CA VAL A 433 3.22 17.30 -18.47
C VAL A 433 4.65 16.84 -18.20
N GLY A 434 5.35 16.40 -19.25
CA GLY A 434 6.74 15.96 -19.21
C GLY A 434 6.89 14.45 -19.02
N ASN A 435 8.08 14.03 -18.57
CA ASN A 435 8.44 12.63 -18.44
C ASN A 435 8.86 12.29 -17.00
N VAL A 436 8.56 11.08 -16.53
CA VAL A 436 9.02 10.56 -15.23
C VAL A 436 9.81 9.27 -15.41
N THR A 437 10.90 9.12 -14.67
CA THR A 437 11.71 7.88 -14.65
C THR A 437 11.02 6.82 -13.78
N ILE A 438 10.91 5.60 -14.29
CA ILE A 438 10.32 4.46 -13.57
C ILE A 438 11.45 3.65 -12.90
N PRO A 439 11.52 3.61 -11.55
CA PRO A 439 12.57 2.88 -10.85
C PRO A 439 12.56 1.38 -11.15
N VAL A 440 13.70 0.72 -10.92
CA VAL A 440 13.89 -0.69 -11.32
C VAL A 440 13.07 -1.67 -10.47
N ASN A 441 12.69 -1.27 -9.25
CA ASN A 441 11.83 -2.03 -8.33
C ASN A 441 10.33 -1.92 -8.63
N PHE A 442 9.93 -1.16 -9.66
CA PHE A 442 8.55 -1.11 -10.13
C PHE A 442 8.42 -1.77 -11.50
N GLU A 443 7.25 -2.33 -11.79
CA GLU A 443 6.89 -2.71 -13.15
C GLU A 443 6.75 -1.44 -14.01
N LEU A 444 6.94 -1.59 -15.33
CA LEU A 444 6.84 -0.48 -16.27
C LEU A 444 5.35 -0.29 -16.63
N PRO A 445 4.73 0.87 -16.34
CA PRO A 445 3.34 1.11 -16.71
C PRO A 445 3.11 1.00 -18.22
N GLN A 446 1.88 0.68 -18.60
CA GLN A 446 1.41 0.67 -19.99
C GLN A 446 0.83 2.02 -20.38
N GLU A 447 0.59 2.23 -21.68
CA GLU A 447 -0.12 3.41 -22.15
C GLU A 447 -1.55 3.44 -21.60
N LYS A 448 -1.99 4.62 -21.16
CA LYS A 448 -3.23 4.90 -20.41
C LYS A 448 -3.33 4.36 -18.99
N ASP A 449 -2.29 3.71 -18.45
CA ASP A 449 -2.25 3.46 -17.00
C ASP A 449 -2.31 4.79 -16.25
N ILE A 450 -3.06 4.82 -15.16
CA ILE A 450 -3.15 5.97 -14.26
C ILE A 450 -2.09 5.79 -13.18
N ILE A 451 -1.24 6.80 -12.99
CA ILE A 451 -0.10 6.73 -12.09
C ILE A 451 -0.07 7.94 -11.15
N GLU A 452 0.42 7.74 -9.93
CA GLU A 452 0.68 8.82 -9.01
C GLU A 452 2.15 9.26 -9.14
N VAL A 453 2.39 10.56 -9.27
CA VAL A 453 3.72 11.16 -9.28
C VAL A 453 3.79 12.29 -8.27
N ARG A 454 4.92 12.42 -7.56
CA ARG A 454 5.25 13.65 -6.81
C ARG A 454 6.07 14.59 -7.68
N TYR A 455 5.90 15.90 -7.51
CA TYR A 455 6.62 16.94 -8.24
C TYR A 455 6.83 18.18 -7.35
N LEU A 456 7.84 19.00 -7.63
CA LEU A 456 8.11 20.18 -6.78
C LEU A 456 7.14 21.33 -7.10
N TYR A 457 6.99 21.64 -8.39
CA TYR A 457 6.03 22.63 -8.92
C TYR A 457 5.81 22.39 -10.42
N ALA A 458 4.73 22.95 -10.98
CA ALA A 458 4.43 22.92 -12.41
C ALA A 458 4.78 24.26 -13.09
N TYR A 459 5.17 24.21 -14.36
CA TYR A 459 5.28 25.41 -15.20
C TYR A 459 3.93 25.76 -15.83
N ARG A 460 3.66 27.07 -16.03
CA ARG A 460 2.50 27.53 -16.81
C ARG A 460 2.72 27.09 -18.26
N GLY A 461 2.01 26.04 -18.68
CA GLY A 461 2.32 25.23 -19.87
C GLY A 461 2.24 23.71 -19.63
N GLY A 462 2.15 23.27 -18.37
CA GLY A 462 1.79 21.90 -17.98
C GLY A 462 2.94 21.06 -17.41
N SER A 463 4.19 21.31 -17.83
CA SER A 463 5.33 20.46 -17.44
C SER A 463 5.61 20.45 -15.93
N LEU A 464 5.77 19.25 -15.36
CA LEU A 464 6.15 19.05 -13.96
C LEU A 464 7.67 19.20 -13.76
N TYR A 465 8.08 19.92 -12.71
CA TYR A 465 9.49 20.04 -12.32
C TYR A 465 9.89 18.92 -11.35
N GLN A 466 10.94 18.18 -11.73
CA GLN A 466 11.50 17.02 -11.00
C GLN A 466 10.44 15.98 -10.55
N PRO A 467 9.64 15.42 -11.47
CA PRO A 467 8.68 14.38 -11.11
C PRO A 467 9.38 13.11 -10.62
N THR A 468 8.84 12.48 -9.57
CA THR A 468 9.21 11.13 -9.10
C THR A 468 7.97 10.25 -9.13
N TYR A 469 8.12 9.05 -9.69
CA TYR A 469 7.07 8.03 -9.74
C TYR A 469 6.78 7.43 -8.35
N LEU A 470 5.50 7.32 -7.98
CA LEU A 470 5.05 6.71 -6.72
C LEU A 470 4.36 5.35 -6.93
N GLY A 471 3.66 5.12 -8.04
CA GLY A 471 3.02 3.85 -8.35
C GLY A 471 1.85 3.97 -9.34
N VAL A 472 1.29 2.82 -9.74
CA VAL A 472 0.01 2.76 -10.49
C VAL A 472 -1.17 2.93 -9.53
N ARG A 473 -2.16 3.73 -9.91
CA ARG A 473 -3.43 3.92 -9.21
C ARG A 473 -4.50 3.05 -9.86
N SER A 474 -4.70 1.84 -9.34
CA SER A 474 -5.77 0.93 -9.81
C SER A 474 -7.17 1.32 -9.30
N ASP A 475 -7.25 2.37 -8.51
CA ASP A 475 -8.44 2.96 -7.89
C ASP A 475 -8.86 4.31 -8.51
N ALA A 476 -8.13 4.77 -9.54
CA ALA A 476 -8.35 6.04 -10.24
C ALA A 476 -8.55 5.81 -11.76
N ASP A 477 -9.17 6.78 -12.45
CA ASP A 477 -9.38 6.74 -13.90
C ASP A 477 -8.95 8.05 -14.62
N GLU A 478 -9.21 8.16 -15.94
CA GLU A 478 -8.81 9.34 -16.72
C GLU A 478 -9.49 10.65 -16.24
N ASN A 479 -10.60 10.59 -15.48
CA ASN A 479 -11.25 11.78 -14.91
C ASN A 479 -10.46 12.36 -13.70
N ASP A 480 -9.67 11.55 -13.00
CA ASP A 480 -8.80 12.01 -11.91
C ASP A 480 -7.56 12.76 -12.44
N CYS A 481 -7.31 12.70 -13.74
CA CYS A 481 -6.17 13.32 -14.41
C CYS A 481 -6.43 14.80 -14.80
N ASP A 482 -7.09 15.59 -13.94
CA ASP A 482 -7.39 17.01 -14.20
C ASP A 482 -6.13 17.90 -14.03
N LEU A 483 -5.82 18.74 -15.02
CA LEU A 483 -4.72 19.71 -14.98
C LEU A 483 -4.86 20.74 -13.84
N ASN A 484 -6.08 21.02 -13.37
CA ASN A 484 -6.35 21.94 -12.26
C ASN A 484 -5.80 21.45 -10.91
N GLN A 485 -5.38 20.19 -10.79
CA GLN A 485 -4.71 19.69 -9.59
C GLN A 485 -3.28 20.22 -9.43
N LEU A 486 -2.70 20.82 -10.47
CA LEU A 486 -1.30 21.27 -10.45
C LEU A 486 -1.09 22.56 -9.66
N LYS A 487 -0.12 22.51 -8.74
CA LYS A 487 0.49 23.71 -8.16
C LYS A 487 1.54 24.28 -9.10
N TYR A 488 1.27 25.47 -9.60
CA TYR A 488 2.19 26.19 -10.48
C TYR A 488 3.23 26.98 -9.69
N LYS A 489 4.43 27.11 -10.26
CA LYS A 489 5.45 28.02 -9.77
C LYS A 489 4.91 29.45 -9.75
N ASN A 490 5.09 30.16 -8.64
CA ASN A 490 4.92 31.61 -8.59
C ASN A 490 5.99 32.27 -9.47
N VAL A 491 5.60 33.34 -10.17
CA VAL A 491 6.46 34.10 -11.11
C VAL A 491 6.88 35.41 -10.48
#